data_AF-A2VDK8-F1
#
_entry.id   AF-A2VDK8-F1
#
_cell.length_a   1.000
_cell.length_b   1.000
_cell.length_c   1.000
_cell.angle_alpha   90.00
_cell.angle_beta   90.00
_cell.angle_gamma   90.00
#
_symmetry.space_group_name_H-M   'P 1'
#
loop_
_entity.id
_entity.type
_entity.pdbx_description
1 polymer ?
#
loop_
_entity_poly.entity_id
_entity_poly.type
_entity_poly.pdbx_seq_one_letter_code
_entity_poly.pdbx_strand_id
1 'polypeptide(L)'
;MATMVPPVKLKWLEHLNSSWITEDSESIATREGVAVLYSKLVSNKEVVPLPQQVLCLKGPQLPDFERESLSSDEQDHYLDALLSSQLALAKMVCSDSPFAGALRKRLLVLQRVFYALSNKYHDKGKVKQQQHSPESSSGSADVHSVSERPRSSTDALIEMGVRTGLSLLFALLRQSWMMPVSGPGLSLCNDVIHTAIEVVSSLPPLSLANESKIPPMGLDCLSQVTTFLKGVTIPNSGADTLGRRLASELLLGLAAQRGSLRYLLEWIEMALGASAVVNSMEKSKLLSSQEGMISFDCFMTILMQMRRSLGSSADRSQWREPTRTSDGLCSLYEAALCLFEEVCRMASDYSRTCASPDSIQTGDTPIVSETCEVYVWGSNSSHQLVEGTQEKILQPKLAPSFSDAQTIEAGQYCTFVISTDGSVRACGKGSYGRLGLGDSNNQSTLKNLTFEPHRSIKKVSSSKGSDGHTLAFTTEGEVFSWGDGDYGKLGHGNSSTQKYPKLIQGPLQGKVCAFFLDLKIISCTGTHDCYN
;
A
#
# COMPACT_ATOMS: atom_id res chain seq x y z
N MET A 1 -14.32 -5.46 17.19
CA MET A 1 -13.08 -4.69 17.43
C MET A 1 -13.47 -3.36 18.02
N ALA A 2 -13.09 -3.07 19.28
CA ALA A 2 -13.14 -1.70 19.74
C ALA A 2 -12.29 -0.89 18.76
N THR A 3 -12.97 -0.07 17.96
CA THR A 3 -12.34 1.00 17.22
C THR A 3 -11.45 1.70 18.23
N MET A 4 -10.13 1.59 18.09
CA MET A 4 -9.26 2.57 18.73
C MET A 4 -9.47 3.84 17.94
N VAL A 5 -10.61 4.48 18.22
CA VAL A 5 -10.92 5.86 17.89
C VAL A 5 -9.63 6.59 18.22
N PRO A 6 -9.00 7.26 17.25
CA PRO A 6 -7.84 8.08 17.58
C PRO A 6 -8.26 8.97 18.76
N PRO A 7 -7.40 9.25 19.76
CA PRO A 7 -7.78 10.01 20.94
C PRO A 7 -7.93 11.48 20.56
N VAL A 8 -8.72 11.76 19.54
CA VAL A 8 -8.92 13.04 18.92
C VAL A 8 -10.36 13.11 18.42
N LYS A 9 -11.01 14.24 18.66
CA LYS A 9 -12.31 14.56 18.08
C LYS A 9 -12.11 15.38 16.81
N LEU A 10 -12.75 14.97 15.71
CA LEU A 10 -12.63 15.63 14.40
C LEU A 10 -13.76 16.63 14.15
N LYS A 11 -13.42 17.79 13.58
CA LYS A 11 -14.37 18.84 13.19
C LYS A 11 -13.85 19.67 12.00
N TRP A 12 -14.07 19.21 10.77
CA TRP A 12 -13.61 19.92 9.57
C TRP A 12 -14.36 21.23 9.34
N LEU A 13 -13.62 22.32 9.10
CA LEU A 13 -14.18 23.65 8.88
C LEU A 13 -14.13 24.00 7.39
N GLU A 14 -15.28 24.27 6.77
CA GLU A 14 -15.39 24.50 5.32
C GLU A 14 -14.58 25.71 4.83
N HIS A 15 -14.52 26.79 5.61
CA HIS A 15 -13.80 28.01 5.24
C HIS A 15 -12.27 27.82 5.15
N LEU A 16 -11.72 26.73 5.68
CA LEU A 16 -10.30 26.38 5.59
C LEU A 16 -9.99 25.48 4.39
N ASN A 17 -10.98 25.06 3.61
CA ASN A 17 -10.76 24.16 2.47
C ASN A 17 -9.79 24.72 1.44
N SER A 18 -9.87 26.02 1.12
CA SER A 18 -8.95 26.66 0.19
C SER A 18 -7.50 26.58 0.69
N SER A 19 -7.27 26.80 1.99
CA SER A 19 -5.94 26.65 2.61
C SER A 19 -5.44 25.22 2.54
N TRP A 20 -6.28 24.23 2.81
CA TRP A 20 -5.90 22.81 2.81
C TRP A 20 -5.64 22.24 1.42
N ILE A 21 -6.24 22.82 0.37
CA ILE A 21 -6.00 22.44 -1.03
C ILE A 21 -4.67 22.96 -1.54
N THR A 22 -4.20 24.09 -1.00
CA THR A 22 -2.90 24.67 -1.33
C THR A 22 -1.76 24.14 -0.45
N GLU A 23 -2.06 23.28 0.52
CA GLU A 23 -1.02 22.65 1.35
C GLU A 23 -0.19 21.69 0.50
N ASP A 24 1.11 21.72 0.76
CA ASP A 24 2.06 20.84 0.13
C ASP A 24 1.84 19.38 0.56
N SER A 25 1.51 18.53 -0.42
CA SER A 25 1.31 17.10 -0.20
C SER A 25 2.58 16.35 0.18
N GLU A 26 3.76 16.89 -0.11
CA GLU A 26 5.05 16.25 0.23
C GLU A 26 5.39 16.37 1.71
N SER A 27 4.96 17.45 2.36
CA SER A 27 5.03 17.64 3.81
C SER A 27 4.33 16.51 4.57
N ILE A 28 3.40 15.78 3.93
CA ILE A 28 2.73 14.62 4.51
C ILE A 28 3.65 13.37 4.51
N ALA A 29 4.69 13.31 3.69
CA ALA A 29 5.60 12.18 3.61
C ALA A 29 6.75 12.23 4.64
N THR A 30 7.04 13.41 5.21
CA THR A 30 8.08 13.58 6.25
C THR A 30 7.48 13.47 7.65
N ARG A 31 8.32 13.26 8.67
CA ARG A 31 7.85 13.16 10.06
C ARG A 31 7.55 14.56 10.62
N GLU A 32 8.38 15.52 10.26
CA GLU A 32 8.32 16.93 10.66
C GLU A 32 7.16 17.63 9.96
N GLY A 33 7.02 17.45 8.64
CA GLY A 33 5.94 18.07 7.87
C GLY A 33 4.57 17.56 8.34
N VAL A 34 4.43 16.26 8.61
CA VAL A 34 3.22 15.70 9.23
C VAL A 34 2.99 16.29 10.62
N ALA A 35 4.03 16.50 11.42
CA ALA A 35 3.90 17.09 12.74
C ALA A 35 3.43 18.55 12.68
N VAL A 36 3.90 19.33 11.71
CA VAL A 36 3.49 20.72 11.47
C VAL A 36 2.04 20.77 10.98
N LEU A 37 1.69 19.97 9.96
CA LEU A 37 0.32 19.90 9.43
C LEU A 37 -0.65 19.39 10.49
N TYR A 38 -0.25 18.41 11.30
CA TYR A 38 -1.05 17.96 12.42
C TYR A 38 -1.20 19.04 13.50
N SER A 39 -0.15 19.78 13.82
CA SER A 39 -0.23 20.93 14.75
C SER A 39 -1.15 22.01 14.21
N LYS A 40 -1.17 22.23 12.88
CA LYS A 40 -2.13 23.10 12.20
C LYS A 40 -3.56 22.62 12.42
N LEU A 41 -3.85 21.33 12.23
CA LEU A 41 -5.17 20.76 12.54
C LEU A 41 -5.60 20.99 14.00
N VAL A 42 -4.67 20.83 14.94
CA VAL A 42 -4.93 21.07 16.37
C VAL A 42 -5.17 22.55 16.66
N SER A 43 -4.37 23.44 16.08
CA SER A 43 -4.51 24.90 16.24
C SER A 43 -5.83 25.43 15.66
N ASN A 44 -6.27 24.86 14.53
CA ASN A 44 -7.54 25.19 13.88
C ASN A 44 -8.75 24.59 14.62
N LYS A 45 -8.52 23.82 15.70
CA LYS A 45 -9.55 23.06 16.43
C LYS A 45 -10.31 22.07 15.54
N GLU A 46 -9.69 21.65 14.44
CA GLU A 46 -10.20 20.63 13.54
C GLU A 46 -9.90 19.22 14.10
N VAL A 47 -8.86 19.11 14.94
CA VAL A 47 -8.47 17.92 15.70
C VAL A 47 -8.33 18.32 17.18
N VAL A 48 -9.11 17.71 18.08
CA VAL A 48 -9.05 18.01 19.52
C VAL A 48 -8.53 16.79 20.29
N PRO A 49 -7.30 16.79 20.83
CA PRO A 49 -6.76 15.68 21.62
C PRO A 49 -7.59 15.37 22.87
N LEU A 50 -7.78 14.09 23.15
CA LEU A 50 -8.39 13.56 24.36
C LEU A 50 -7.29 13.15 25.36
N PRO A 51 -7.53 13.20 26.68
CA PRO A 51 -6.54 12.84 27.69
C PRO A 51 -6.06 11.39 27.55
N GLN A 52 -4.75 11.16 27.65
CA GLN A 52 -4.17 9.81 27.73
C GLN A 52 -4.55 9.17 29.09
N GLN A 53 -5.00 7.91 29.06
CA GLN A 53 -5.18 7.11 30.28
C GLN A 53 -3.80 6.80 30.88
N VAL A 54 -3.64 6.98 32.20
CA VAL A 54 -2.38 6.73 32.91
C VAL A 54 -2.01 5.24 32.84
N LEU A 55 -0.76 4.94 32.48
CA LEU A 55 -0.19 3.60 32.45
C LEU A 55 -0.20 2.98 33.85
N CYS A 56 -1.11 2.02 34.10
CA CYS A 56 -1.07 1.19 35.29
C CYS A 56 -0.14 0.00 35.04
N LEU A 57 1.14 0.13 35.42
CA LEU A 57 2.17 -0.91 35.25
C LEU A 57 2.07 -2.05 36.28
N LYS A 58 1.00 -2.09 37.08
CA LYS A 58 0.84 -3.08 38.13
C LYS A 58 0.30 -4.37 37.51
N GLY A 59 1.15 -5.37 37.41
CA GLY A 59 0.77 -6.72 36.96
C GLY A 59 -0.14 -7.43 37.97
N PRO A 60 -0.66 -8.62 37.61
CA PRO A 60 -1.45 -9.43 38.53
C PRO A 60 -0.60 -9.81 39.76
N GLN A 61 -1.20 -9.80 40.95
CA GLN A 61 -0.51 -10.25 42.16
C GLN A 61 -0.40 -11.77 42.14
N LEU A 62 0.83 -12.26 42.29
CA LEU A 62 1.15 -13.68 42.34
C LEU A 62 1.22 -14.15 43.80
N PRO A 63 0.90 -15.44 44.08
CA PRO A 63 1.05 -16.01 45.41
C PRO A 63 2.52 -16.14 45.83
N ASP A 64 2.78 -16.09 47.14
CA ASP A 64 4.11 -16.27 47.73
C ASP A 64 4.53 -17.76 47.70
N PHE A 65 5.81 -18.05 47.98
CA PHE A 65 6.33 -19.41 47.95
C PHE A 65 5.70 -20.30 49.04
N GLU A 66 5.01 -21.36 48.61
CA GLU A 66 4.44 -22.39 49.48
C GLU A 66 5.01 -23.78 49.15
N ARG A 67 5.05 -24.70 50.13
CA ARG A 67 5.63 -26.05 49.97
C ARG A 67 4.73 -27.02 49.21
N GLU A 68 3.43 -26.75 49.14
CA GLU A 68 2.45 -27.58 48.44
C GLU A 68 2.24 -27.06 47.02
N SER A 69 2.05 -27.97 46.07
CA SER A 69 1.89 -27.63 44.66
C SER A 69 0.48 -27.09 44.38
N LEU A 70 0.39 -25.91 43.77
CA LEU A 70 -0.87 -25.30 43.31
C LEU A 70 -1.65 -26.23 42.38
N SER A 71 -2.99 -26.14 42.40
CA SER A 71 -3.83 -26.91 41.49
C SER A 71 -3.65 -26.46 40.03
N SER A 72 -3.93 -27.34 39.06
CA SER A 72 -3.78 -27.03 37.63
C SER A 72 -4.61 -25.81 37.22
N ASP A 73 -5.84 -25.69 37.73
CA ASP A 73 -6.76 -24.61 37.39
C ASP A 73 -6.29 -23.25 37.94
N GLU A 74 -5.68 -23.22 39.12
CA GLU A 74 -5.11 -22.00 39.70
C GLU A 74 -3.84 -21.58 38.94
N GLN A 75 -3.00 -22.54 38.55
CA GLN A 75 -1.81 -22.26 37.75
C GLN A 75 -2.19 -21.67 36.39
N ASP A 76 -3.18 -22.25 35.70
CA ASP A 76 -3.68 -21.75 34.41
C ASP A 76 -4.30 -20.36 34.56
N HIS A 77 -5.05 -20.11 35.64
CA HIS A 77 -5.62 -18.79 35.93
C HIS A 77 -4.55 -17.69 36.11
N TYR A 78 -3.48 -17.98 36.86
CA TYR A 78 -2.38 -17.03 37.03
C TYR A 78 -1.60 -16.84 35.73
N LEU A 79 -1.40 -17.90 34.94
CA LEU A 79 -0.75 -17.82 33.63
C LEU A 79 -1.53 -16.90 32.69
N ASP A 80 -2.84 -17.08 32.61
CA ASP A 80 -3.73 -16.28 31.76
C ASP A 80 -3.78 -14.81 32.20
N ALA A 81 -3.83 -14.56 33.52
CA ALA A 81 -3.78 -13.20 34.05
C ALA A 81 -2.45 -12.51 33.69
N LEU A 82 -1.34 -13.24 33.75
CA LEU A 82 0.00 -12.70 33.47
C LEU A 82 0.19 -12.48 31.97
N LEU A 83 -0.22 -13.42 31.12
CA LEU A 83 -0.19 -13.28 29.66
C LEU A 83 -1.10 -12.15 29.17
N SER A 84 -2.29 -12.00 29.75
CA SER A 84 -3.22 -10.91 29.42
C SER A 84 -2.64 -9.55 29.80
N SER A 85 -2.01 -9.45 30.97
CA SER A 85 -1.31 -8.23 31.40
C SER A 85 -0.14 -7.89 30.48
N GLN A 86 0.66 -8.87 30.06
CA GLN A 86 1.79 -8.66 29.15
C GLN A 86 1.33 -8.26 27.74
N LEU A 87 0.25 -8.87 27.23
CA LEU A 87 -0.32 -8.52 25.92
C LEU A 87 -0.93 -7.10 25.92
N ALA A 88 -1.61 -6.71 27.00
CA ALA A 88 -2.14 -5.36 27.15
C ALA A 88 -1.02 -4.31 27.19
N LEU A 89 0.06 -4.60 27.92
CA LEU A 89 1.27 -3.77 27.96
C LEU A 89 1.90 -3.66 26.57
N ALA A 90 2.10 -4.78 25.86
CA ALA A 90 2.67 -4.80 24.52
C ALA A 90 1.85 -3.97 23.51
N LYS A 91 0.52 -4.08 23.53
CA LYS A 91 -0.36 -3.27 22.67
C LYS A 91 -0.25 -1.79 22.97
N MET A 92 -0.21 -1.42 24.25
CA MET A 92 -0.10 -0.03 24.68
C MET A 92 1.24 0.56 24.24
N VAL A 93 2.35 -0.14 24.51
CA VAL A 93 3.71 0.26 24.09
C VAL A 93 3.83 0.38 22.57
N CYS A 94 3.26 -0.56 21.81
CA CYS A 94 3.25 -0.49 20.34
C CYS A 94 2.40 0.70 19.83
N SER A 95 1.28 1.00 20.49
CA SER A 95 0.40 2.13 20.11
C SER A 95 0.98 3.50 20.45
N ASP A 96 1.81 3.57 21.49
CA ASP A 96 2.58 4.75 21.87
C ASP A 96 3.95 4.82 21.18
N SER A 97 4.26 3.86 20.31
CA SER A 97 5.51 3.87 19.55
C SER A 97 5.60 5.15 18.69
N PRO A 98 6.81 5.72 18.54
CA PRO A 98 7.02 6.89 17.70
C PRO A 98 6.54 6.70 16.25
N PHE A 99 6.63 5.47 15.75
CA PHE A 99 6.13 5.08 14.44
C PHE A 99 4.60 5.15 14.36
N ALA A 100 3.88 4.53 15.30
CA ALA A 100 2.41 4.56 15.33
C ALA A 100 1.88 5.99 15.51
N GLY A 101 2.52 6.78 16.37
CA GLY A 101 2.21 8.19 16.56
C GLY A 101 2.39 9.03 15.29
N ALA A 102 3.48 8.82 14.54
CA ALA A 102 3.72 9.51 13.28
C ALA A 102 2.72 9.09 12.18
N LEU A 103 2.44 7.79 12.06
CA LEU A 103 1.49 7.26 11.09
C LEU A 103 0.07 7.78 11.32
N ARG A 104 -0.37 7.85 12.59
CA ARG A 104 -1.70 8.38 12.95
C ARG A 104 -1.84 9.86 12.56
N LYS A 105 -0.82 10.68 12.84
CA LYS A 105 -0.83 12.09 12.43
C LYS A 105 -0.91 12.23 10.91
N ARG A 106 -0.19 11.37 10.16
CA ARG A 106 -0.17 11.35 8.70
C ARG A 106 -1.54 11.05 8.09
N LEU A 107 -2.22 10.02 8.61
CA LEU A 107 -3.56 9.65 8.16
C LEU A 107 -4.59 10.77 8.36
N LEU A 108 -4.54 11.47 9.49
CA LEU A 108 -5.47 12.57 9.79
C LEU A 108 -5.26 13.77 8.87
N VAL A 109 -4.01 14.08 8.52
CA VAL A 109 -3.67 15.13 7.57
C VAL A 109 -4.13 14.78 6.14
N LEU A 110 -3.86 13.54 5.68
CA LEU A 110 -4.37 13.07 4.38
C LEU A 110 -5.89 13.13 4.29
N GLN A 111 -6.58 12.70 5.35
CA GLN A 111 -8.03 12.75 5.44
C GLN A 111 -8.57 14.18 5.28
N ARG A 112 -7.89 15.17 5.87
CA ARG A 112 -8.29 16.59 5.75
C ARG A 112 -8.09 17.14 4.33
N VAL A 113 -6.96 16.85 3.70
CA VAL A 113 -6.64 17.31 2.34
C VAL A 113 -7.61 16.71 1.33
N PHE A 114 -7.89 15.42 1.45
CA PHE A 114 -8.89 14.75 0.62
C PHE A 114 -10.28 15.38 0.76
N TYR A 115 -10.72 15.66 2.00
CA TYR A 115 -11.98 16.34 2.25
C TYR A 115 -12.06 17.72 1.57
N ALA A 116 -10.95 18.48 1.57
CA ALA A 116 -10.88 19.80 0.95
C ALA A 116 -10.97 19.71 -0.58
N LEU A 117 -10.21 18.80 -1.20
CA LEU A 117 -10.21 18.55 -2.65
C LEU A 117 -11.57 18.07 -3.16
N SER A 118 -12.20 17.16 -2.42
CA SER A 118 -13.55 16.66 -2.72
C SER A 118 -14.58 17.80 -2.77
N ASN A 119 -14.57 18.67 -1.76
CA ASN A 119 -15.46 19.84 -1.71
C ASN A 119 -15.26 20.81 -2.89
N LYS A 120 -14.01 21.01 -3.36
CA LYS A 120 -13.73 21.97 -4.45
C LYS A 120 -14.10 21.44 -5.84
N TYR A 121 -13.85 20.17 -6.11
CA TYR A 121 -13.94 19.62 -7.47
C TYR A 121 -15.14 18.69 -7.70
N HIS A 122 -15.74 18.17 -6.63
CA HIS A 122 -16.80 17.15 -6.73
C HIS A 122 -18.13 17.57 -6.11
N ASP A 123 -18.18 18.63 -5.30
CA ASP A 123 -19.44 19.15 -4.74
C ASP A 123 -20.09 20.18 -5.67
N LYS A 124 -20.80 19.70 -6.71
CA LYS A 124 -21.49 20.53 -7.72
C LYS A 124 -22.67 21.36 -7.16
N GLY A 125 -22.98 21.25 -5.87
CA GLY A 125 -24.12 21.91 -5.23
C GLY A 125 -23.90 23.38 -4.80
N LYS A 126 -22.65 23.82 -4.59
CA LYS A 126 -22.37 25.12 -3.95
C LYS A 126 -21.77 26.22 -4.85
N VAL A 127 -21.45 25.92 -6.11
CA VAL A 127 -20.79 26.89 -7.04
C VAL A 127 -21.75 27.99 -7.56
N LYS A 128 -23.06 27.91 -7.28
CA LYS A 128 -24.06 28.87 -7.80
C LYS A 128 -24.14 30.23 -7.08
N GLN A 129 -23.40 30.49 -6.00
CA GLN A 129 -23.64 31.68 -5.17
C GLN A 129 -22.59 32.80 -5.24
N GLN A 130 -21.57 32.73 -6.10
CA GLN A 130 -20.49 33.72 -6.06
C GLN A 130 -20.18 34.50 -7.34
N GLN A 131 -20.97 34.41 -8.41
CA GLN A 131 -20.73 35.28 -9.58
C GLN A 131 -22.03 35.86 -10.16
N HIS A 132 -22.43 37.00 -9.60
CA HIS A 132 -23.29 37.98 -10.26
C HIS A 132 -22.43 38.88 -11.17
N SER A 133 -22.55 38.66 -12.49
CA SER A 133 -22.70 39.65 -13.58
C SER A 133 -21.56 40.65 -13.94
N PRO A 134 -21.49 41.15 -15.20
CA PRO A 134 -21.74 40.49 -16.49
C PRO A 134 -20.76 40.85 -17.66
N GLU A 135 -20.79 40.00 -18.70
CA GLU A 135 -20.57 40.26 -20.16
C GLU A 135 -19.16 40.64 -20.66
N SER A 136 -18.62 40.15 -21.80
CA SER A 136 -19.20 39.51 -22.98
C SER A 136 -18.14 38.76 -23.85
N SER A 137 -18.60 37.65 -24.47
CA SER A 137 -18.17 37.03 -25.76
C SER A 137 -16.72 36.54 -25.94
N SER A 138 -16.38 35.43 -26.59
CA SER A 138 -17.07 34.22 -27.11
C SER A 138 -15.98 33.42 -27.81
N GLY A 139 -15.88 32.11 -27.57
CA GLY A 139 -14.90 31.25 -28.25
C GLY A 139 -14.90 29.83 -27.70
N SER A 140 -15.90 29.06 -28.11
CA SER A 140 -16.08 27.63 -27.84
C SER A 140 -14.92 26.79 -28.35
N ALA A 141 -14.40 25.87 -27.54
CA ALA A 141 -13.82 24.62 -28.02
C ALA A 141 -13.99 23.54 -26.95
N ASP A 142 -14.61 22.44 -27.37
CA ASP A 142 -15.09 21.33 -26.59
C ASP A 142 -14.01 20.54 -25.83
N VAL A 143 -14.52 19.89 -24.78
CA VAL A 143 -13.88 18.86 -23.98
C VAL A 143 -13.89 17.53 -24.74
N HIS A 144 -12.84 16.74 -24.50
CA HIS A 144 -12.60 15.33 -24.83
C HIS A 144 -11.77 15.02 -26.08
N SER A 145 -10.52 14.60 -25.85
CA SER A 145 -10.05 13.29 -26.34
C SER A 145 -8.75 12.88 -25.64
N VAL A 146 -8.87 12.12 -24.55
CA VAL A 146 -7.84 11.12 -24.25
C VAL A 146 -8.00 10.05 -25.33
N SER A 147 -6.92 9.76 -26.04
CA SER A 147 -6.83 8.80 -27.14
C SER A 147 -7.25 7.39 -26.70
N GLU A 148 -8.53 7.06 -26.82
CA GLU A 148 -8.96 5.67 -26.91
C GLU A 148 -8.55 5.12 -28.28
N ARG A 149 -7.85 3.97 -28.29
CA ARG A 149 -7.64 3.21 -29.53
C ARG A 149 -8.99 2.92 -30.17
N PRO A 150 -9.09 2.87 -31.52
CA PRO A 150 -10.35 2.58 -32.19
C PRO A 150 -10.80 1.17 -31.77
N ARG A 151 -11.87 1.12 -30.97
CA ARG A 151 -12.59 -0.13 -30.64
C ARG A 151 -13.16 -0.66 -31.95
N SER A 152 -12.90 -1.92 -32.27
CA SER A 152 -13.49 -2.54 -33.47
C SER A 152 -15.02 -2.49 -33.35
N SER A 153 -15.75 -2.32 -34.46
CA SER A 153 -17.22 -2.41 -34.45
C SER A 153 -17.70 -3.75 -33.87
N THR A 154 -16.90 -4.79 -34.02
CA THR A 154 -17.11 -6.10 -33.41
C THR A 154 -16.95 -6.06 -31.89
N ASP A 155 -15.98 -5.30 -31.36
CA ASP A 155 -15.77 -5.15 -29.91
C ASP A 155 -16.94 -4.40 -29.26
N ALA A 156 -17.48 -3.37 -29.92
CA ALA A 156 -18.65 -2.63 -29.45
C ALA A 156 -19.91 -3.52 -29.40
N LEU A 157 -20.09 -4.40 -30.38
CA LEU A 157 -21.20 -5.38 -30.40
C LEU A 157 -21.05 -6.44 -29.30
N ILE A 158 -19.83 -6.95 -29.09
CA ILE A 158 -19.54 -7.89 -27.99
C ILE A 158 -19.77 -7.20 -26.64
N GLU A 159 -19.28 -5.98 -26.46
CA GLU A 159 -19.44 -5.19 -25.22
C GLU A 159 -20.92 -4.95 -24.91
N MET A 160 -21.71 -4.56 -25.92
CA MET A 160 -23.15 -4.39 -25.78
C MET A 160 -23.86 -5.72 -25.48
N GLY A 161 -23.52 -6.81 -26.19
CA GLY A 161 -24.10 -8.14 -25.95
C GLY A 161 -23.81 -8.67 -24.55
N VAL A 162 -22.58 -8.51 -24.08
CA VAL A 162 -22.16 -8.93 -22.73
C VAL A 162 -22.81 -8.09 -21.64
N ARG A 163 -22.82 -6.75 -21.78
CA ARG A 163 -23.44 -5.86 -20.78
C ARG A 163 -24.95 -6.08 -20.68
N THR A 164 -25.64 -6.21 -21.82
CA THR A 164 -27.08 -6.50 -21.86
C THR A 164 -27.38 -7.89 -21.32
N GLY A 165 -26.56 -8.90 -21.67
CA GLY A 165 -26.68 -10.26 -21.15
C GLY A 165 -26.50 -10.36 -19.63
N LEU A 166 -25.48 -9.70 -19.07
CA LEU A 166 -25.28 -9.62 -17.62
C LEU A 166 -26.41 -8.87 -16.92
N SER A 167 -26.87 -7.76 -17.49
CA SER A 167 -27.99 -6.99 -16.94
C SER A 167 -29.28 -7.81 -16.92
N LEU A 168 -29.57 -8.56 -17.99
CA LEU A 168 -30.71 -9.47 -18.06
C LEU A 168 -30.57 -10.61 -17.06
N LEU A 169 -29.38 -11.23 -16.96
CA LEU A 169 -29.10 -12.28 -15.99
C LEU A 169 -29.36 -11.78 -14.55
N PHE A 170 -28.83 -10.62 -14.19
CA PHE A 170 -29.04 -10.03 -12.86
C PHE A 170 -30.51 -9.73 -12.58
N ALA A 171 -31.26 -9.26 -13.58
CA ALA A 171 -32.69 -9.01 -13.44
C ALA A 171 -33.48 -10.30 -13.24
N LEU A 172 -33.18 -11.36 -14.01
CA LEU A 172 -33.80 -12.67 -13.88
C LEU A 172 -33.51 -13.31 -12.52
N LEU A 173 -32.26 -13.21 -12.04
CA LEU A 173 -31.88 -13.72 -10.72
C LEU A 173 -32.67 -13.01 -9.61
N ARG A 174 -32.75 -11.67 -9.65
CA ARG A 174 -33.56 -10.89 -8.70
C ARG A 174 -35.04 -11.24 -8.77
N GLN A 175 -35.59 -11.35 -9.97
CA GLN A 175 -37.00 -11.69 -10.16
C GLN A 175 -37.32 -13.08 -9.60
N SER A 176 -36.43 -14.06 -9.80
CA SER A 176 -36.64 -15.42 -9.30
C SER A 176 -36.57 -15.51 -7.77
N TRP A 177 -35.81 -14.65 -7.08
CA TRP A 177 -35.87 -14.58 -5.61
C TRP A 177 -37.11 -13.85 -5.07
N MET A 178 -37.74 -12.97 -5.87
CA MET A 178 -38.94 -12.22 -5.47
C MET A 178 -40.26 -12.98 -5.69
N MET A 179 -40.26 -14.03 -6.52
CA MET A 179 -41.45 -14.82 -6.80
C MET A 179 -41.61 -15.96 -5.76
N PRO A 180 -42.76 -16.08 -5.08
CA PRO A 180 -42.97 -17.13 -4.09
C PRO A 180 -42.98 -18.52 -4.75
N VAL A 181 -42.15 -19.43 -4.21
CA VAL A 181 -42.00 -20.79 -4.72
C VAL A 181 -43.32 -21.56 -4.56
N SER A 182 -44.02 -21.79 -5.67
CA SER A 182 -45.27 -22.54 -5.70
C SER A 182 -44.96 -24.03 -5.83
N GLY A 183 -44.55 -24.67 -4.73
CA GLY A 183 -44.24 -26.12 -4.68
C GLY A 183 -42.77 -26.44 -4.37
N PRO A 184 -42.36 -27.73 -4.34
CA PRO A 184 -40.98 -28.16 -4.09
C PRO A 184 -40.07 -27.92 -5.32
N GLY A 185 -40.13 -26.70 -5.86
CA GLY A 185 -39.55 -26.30 -7.14
C GLY A 185 -38.18 -25.64 -6.98
N LEU A 186 -37.24 -26.07 -7.83
CA LEU A 186 -35.87 -25.60 -7.95
C LEU A 186 -35.75 -24.08 -7.94
N SER A 187 -34.92 -23.55 -7.04
CA SER A 187 -34.45 -22.18 -7.11
C SER A 187 -33.34 -22.09 -8.17
N LEU A 188 -33.73 -21.79 -9.42
CA LEU A 188 -32.82 -21.61 -10.55
C LEU A 188 -31.62 -20.70 -10.21
N CYS A 189 -31.82 -19.67 -9.38
CA CYS A 189 -30.76 -18.77 -8.95
C CYS A 189 -29.65 -19.46 -8.17
N ASN A 190 -30.05 -20.21 -7.14
CA ASN A 190 -29.14 -20.93 -6.28
C ASN A 190 -28.38 -22.01 -7.08
N ASP A 191 -29.05 -22.68 -8.03
CA ASP A 191 -28.41 -23.65 -8.93
C ASP A 191 -27.33 -22.98 -9.80
N VAL A 192 -27.61 -21.81 -10.39
CA VAL A 192 -26.64 -21.06 -11.21
C VAL A 192 -25.42 -20.64 -10.39
N ILE A 193 -25.61 -20.13 -9.18
CA ILE A 193 -24.48 -19.72 -8.31
C ILE A 193 -23.69 -20.97 -7.87
N HIS A 194 -24.37 -22.08 -7.57
CA HIS A 194 -23.72 -23.34 -7.21
C HIS A 194 -22.83 -23.86 -8.35
N THR A 195 -23.34 -23.90 -9.58
CA THR A 195 -22.54 -24.27 -10.75
C THR A 195 -21.35 -23.34 -10.94
N ALA A 196 -21.50 -22.03 -10.69
CA ALA A 196 -20.37 -21.10 -10.76
C ALA A 196 -19.29 -21.39 -9.70
N ILE A 197 -19.68 -21.78 -8.48
CA ILE A 197 -18.75 -22.19 -7.42
C ILE A 197 -18.00 -23.46 -7.84
N GLU A 198 -18.69 -24.46 -8.40
CA GLU A 198 -18.06 -25.69 -8.90
C GLU A 198 -17.04 -25.40 -10.00
N VAL A 199 -17.39 -24.54 -10.96
CA VAL A 199 -16.47 -24.13 -12.03
C VAL A 199 -15.25 -23.43 -11.43
N VAL A 200 -15.41 -22.44 -10.56
CA VAL A 200 -14.30 -21.71 -9.92
C VAL A 200 -13.40 -22.64 -9.10
N SER A 201 -13.99 -23.63 -8.43
CA SER A 201 -13.28 -24.63 -7.62
C SER A 201 -12.54 -25.66 -8.46
N SER A 202 -12.98 -25.91 -9.70
CA SER A 202 -12.31 -26.81 -10.66
C SER A 202 -11.08 -26.19 -11.33
N LEU A 203 -10.94 -24.87 -11.29
CA LEU A 203 -9.80 -24.17 -11.88
C LEU A 203 -8.53 -24.40 -11.05
N PRO A 204 -7.35 -24.55 -11.70
CA PRO A 204 -6.07 -24.51 -11.01
C PRO A 204 -5.94 -23.26 -10.12
N PRO A 205 -5.29 -23.31 -8.95
CA PRO A 205 -5.12 -22.13 -8.10
C PRO A 205 -4.45 -20.97 -8.84
N LEU A 206 -4.91 -19.74 -8.56
CA LEU A 206 -4.40 -18.50 -9.15
C LEU A 206 -4.60 -18.37 -10.67
N SER A 207 -5.55 -19.12 -11.25
CA SER A 207 -5.84 -19.06 -12.70
C SER A 207 -6.30 -17.68 -13.15
N LEU A 208 -6.88 -16.87 -12.26
CA LEU A 208 -7.36 -15.52 -12.54
C LEU A 208 -6.43 -14.42 -12.00
N ALA A 209 -5.22 -14.76 -11.53
CA ALA A 209 -4.31 -13.80 -10.88
C ALA A 209 -3.58 -12.90 -11.87
N ASN A 210 -3.30 -13.38 -13.08
CA ASN A 210 -2.63 -12.59 -14.11
C ASN A 210 -3.64 -11.80 -14.94
N GLU A 211 -3.99 -10.60 -14.49
CA GLU A 211 -4.95 -9.72 -15.16
C GLU A 211 -4.54 -9.36 -16.60
N SER A 212 -3.24 -9.39 -16.94
CA SER A 212 -2.77 -9.12 -18.31
C SER A 212 -3.16 -10.21 -19.32
N LYS A 213 -3.45 -11.42 -18.84
CA LYS A 213 -3.92 -12.54 -19.67
C LYS A 213 -5.45 -12.58 -19.79
N ILE A 214 -6.17 -11.76 -19.02
CA ILE A 214 -7.62 -11.66 -19.08
C ILE A 214 -7.96 -10.49 -20.01
N PRO A 215 -8.81 -10.69 -21.04
CA PRO A 215 -9.26 -9.59 -21.88
C PRO A 215 -9.90 -8.46 -21.03
N PRO A 216 -9.74 -7.18 -21.40
CA PRO A 216 -10.33 -6.06 -20.65
C PRO A 216 -11.84 -6.24 -20.37
N MET A 217 -12.59 -6.74 -21.35
CA MET A 217 -14.00 -7.09 -21.19
C MET A 217 -14.24 -8.16 -20.12
N GLY A 218 -13.36 -9.16 -20.00
CA GLY A 218 -13.43 -10.18 -18.95
C GLY A 218 -13.22 -9.60 -17.55
N LEU A 219 -12.32 -8.61 -17.42
CA LEU A 219 -12.12 -7.89 -16.16
C LEU A 219 -13.35 -7.06 -15.77
N ASP A 220 -13.97 -6.38 -16.75
CA ASP A 220 -15.22 -5.62 -16.55
C ASP A 220 -16.37 -6.54 -16.13
N CYS A 221 -16.50 -7.72 -16.75
CA CYS A 221 -17.47 -8.74 -16.35
C CYS A 221 -17.26 -9.20 -14.91
N LEU A 222 -16.02 -9.56 -14.55
CA LEU A 222 -15.68 -9.99 -13.20
C LEU A 222 -15.99 -8.90 -12.17
N SER A 223 -15.74 -7.63 -12.51
CA SER A 223 -16.08 -6.49 -11.65
C SER A 223 -17.59 -6.34 -11.46
N GLN A 224 -18.38 -6.44 -12.54
CA GLN A 224 -19.85 -6.37 -12.48
C GLN A 224 -20.45 -7.53 -11.68
N VAL A 225 -19.97 -8.76 -11.91
CA VAL A 225 -20.40 -9.95 -11.15
C VAL A 225 -20.05 -9.80 -9.68
N THR A 226 -18.83 -9.36 -9.35
CA THR A 226 -18.40 -9.11 -7.96
C THR A 226 -19.32 -8.08 -7.28
N THR A 227 -19.67 -7.00 -7.99
CA THR A 227 -20.54 -5.93 -7.47
C THR A 227 -21.96 -6.43 -7.23
N PHE A 228 -22.50 -7.22 -8.17
CA PHE A 228 -23.81 -7.85 -8.02
C PHE A 228 -23.86 -8.79 -6.82
N LEU A 229 -22.89 -9.71 -6.70
CA LEU A 229 -22.84 -10.67 -5.60
C LEU A 229 -22.67 -9.99 -4.24
N LYS A 230 -21.86 -8.92 -4.14
CA LYS A 230 -21.77 -8.12 -2.90
C LYS A 230 -23.12 -7.49 -2.51
N GLY A 231 -23.93 -7.12 -3.49
CA GLY A 231 -25.30 -6.65 -3.23
C GLY A 231 -26.24 -7.75 -2.76
N VAL A 232 -26.04 -8.99 -3.24
CA VAL A 232 -26.85 -10.16 -2.86
C VAL A 232 -26.61 -10.56 -1.42
N THR A 233 -25.37 -10.54 -0.92
CA THR A 233 -25.03 -11.01 0.44
C THR A 233 -25.67 -10.21 1.58
N ILE A 234 -26.22 -9.02 1.30
CA ILE A 234 -26.92 -8.18 2.28
C ILE A 234 -28.30 -8.80 2.61
N PRO A 235 -28.69 -8.95 3.88
CA PRO A 235 -29.99 -9.53 4.29
C PRO A 235 -31.25 -8.93 3.62
N ASN A 236 -31.23 -7.63 3.30
CA ASN A 236 -32.34 -6.92 2.64
C ASN A 236 -32.26 -6.92 1.09
N SER A 237 -31.43 -7.76 0.49
CA SER A 237 -31.21 -7.77 -0.96
C SER A 237 -32.38 -8.32 -1.78
N GLY A 238 -33.35 -8.95 -1.11
CA GLY A 238 -34.42 -9.71 -1.75
C GLY A 238 -34.03 -11.14 -2.11
N ALA A 239 -32.76 -11.54 -1.93
CA ALA A 239 -32.32 -12.93 -2.07
C ALA A 239 -32.68 -13.77 -0.84
N ASP A 240 -32.89 -15.07 -1.03
CA ASP A 240 -33.12 -16.03 0.04
C ASP A 240 -31.83 -16.37 0.82
N THR A 241 -31.98 -17.02 1.98
CA THR A 241 -30.83 -17.32 2.86
C THR A 241 -29.75 -18.15 2.17
N LEU A 242 -30.16 -19.12 1.34
CA LEU A 242 -29.22 -19.96 0.58
C LEU A 242 -28.49 -19.17 -0.51
N GLY A 243 -29.17 -18.32 -1.28
CA GLY A 243 -28.56 -17.46 -2.29
C GLY A 243 -27.54 -16.49 -1.69
N ARG A 244 -27.82 -15.92 -0.50
CA ARG A 244 -26.87 -15.06 0.22
C ARG A 244 -25.61 -15.82 0.67
N ARG A 245 -25.77 -17.08 1.12
CA ARG A 245 -24.64 -17.95 1.45
C ARG A 245 -23.79 -18.24 0.21
N LEU A 246 -24.41 -18.75 -0.85
CA LEU A 246 -23.70 -19.14 -2.06
C LEU A 246 -22.98 -17.93 -2.70
N ALA A 247 -23.59 -16.74 -2.67
CA ALA A 247 -22.94 -15.51 -3.13
C ALA A 247 -21.67 -15.18 -2.32
N SER A 248 -21.69 -15.42 -1.01
CA SER A 248 -20.53 -15.23 -0.13
C SER A 248 -19.40 -16.22 -0.43
N GLU A 249 -19.74 -17.48 -0.70
CA GLU A 249 -18.80 -18.55 -1.08
C GLU A 249 -18.15 -18.29 -2.43
N LEU A 250 -18.95 -17.93 -3.44
CA LEU A 250 -18.46 -17.60 -4.78
C LEU A 250 -17.51 -16.40 -4.75
N LEU A 251 -17.85 -15.35 -3.99
CA LEU A 251 -16.97 -14.19 -3.83
C LEU A 251 -15.63 -14.56 -3.18
N LEU A 252 -15.61 -15.47 -2.20
CA LEU A 252 -14.37 -15.93 -1.57
C LEU A 252 -13.51 -16.73 -2.56
N GLY A 253 -14.13 -17.64 -3.31
CA GLY A 253 -13.45 -18.44 -4.33
C GLY A 253 -12.85 -17.56 -5.44
N LEU A 254 -13.59 -16.55 -5.90
CA LEU A 254 -13.07 -15.57 -6.87
C LEU A 254 -11.90 -14.76 -6.31
N ALA A 255 -11.99 -14.32 -5.04
CA ALA A 255 -10.90 -13.59 -4.40
C ALA A 255 -9.62 -14.44 -4.31
N ALA A 256 -9.75 -15.72 -3.92
CA ALA A 256 -8.64 -16.66 -3.88
C ALA A 256 -8.02 -16.89 -5.27
N GLN A 257 -8.84 -17.08 -6.32
CA GLN A 257 -8.36 -17.30 -7.68
C GLN A 257 -7.66 -16.08 -8.31
N ARG A 258 -8.01 -14.86 -7.87
CA ARG A 258 -7.36 -13.62 -8.33
C ARG A 258 -6.07 -13.29 -7.60
N GLY A 259 -5.79 -13.93 -6.46
CA GLY A 259 -4.46 -13.91 -5.83
C GLY A 259 -3.93 -12.56 -5.32
N SER A 260 -4.74 -11.50 -5.33
CA SER A 260 -4.34 -10.17 -4.85
C SER A 260 -4.96 -9.89 -3.49
N LEU A 261 -4.17 -9.31 -2.58
CA LEU A 261 -4.58 -8.89 -1.23
C LEU A 261 -5.86 -8.05 -1.27
N ARG A 262 -6.00 -7.20 -2.29
CA ARG A 262 -7.18 -6.35 -2.48
C ARG A 262 -8.47 -7.16 -2.47
N TYR A 263 -8.54 -8.29 -3.17
CA TYR A 263 -9.78 -9.06 -3.31
C TYR A 263 -10.14 -9.81 -2.01
N LEU A 264 -9.14 -10.28 -1.26
CA LEU A 264 -9.36 -10.87 0.06
C LEU A 264 -9.87 -9.82 1.06
N LEU A 265 -9.29 -8.62 1.06
CA LEU A 265 -9.75 -7.51 1.91
C LEU A 265 -11.16 -7.05 1.54
N GLU A 266 -11.47 -6.97 0.24
CA GLU A 266 -12.83 -6.66 -0.24
C GLU A 266 -13.86 -7.72 0.19
N TRP A 267 -13.46 -9.00 0.26
CA TRP A 267 -14.32 -10.06 0.79
C TRP A 267 -14.53 -9.94 2.30
N ILE A 268 -13.47 -9.66 3.06
CA ILE A 268 -13.52 -9.44 4.52
C ILE A 268 -14.44 -8.25 4.84
N GLU A 269 -14.31 -7.15 4.10
CA GLU A 269 -15.19 -5.98 4.23
C GLU A 269 -16.66 -6.35 3.99
N MET A 270 -16.94 -7.07 2.90
CA MET A 270 -18.30 -7.53 2.57
C MET A 270 -18.87 -8.45 3.66
N ALA A 271 -18.11 -9.45 4.12
CA ALA A 271 -18.55 -10.41 5.12
C ALA A 271 -18.86 -9.75 6.47
N LEU A 272 -18.03 -8.80 6.90
CA LEU A 272 -18.27 -8.00 8.10
C LEU A 272 -19.48 -7.07 7.94
N GLY A 273 -19.64 -6.46 6.76
CA GLY A 273 -20.80 -5.61 6.44
C GLY A 273 -22.13 -6.39 6.49
N ALA A 274 -22.17 -7.56 5.85
CA ALA A 274 -23.34 -8.44 5.87
C ALA A 274 -23.67 -8.91 7.30
N SER A 275 -22.67 -9.34 8.07
CA SER A 275 -22.87 -9.78 9.46
C SER A 275 -23.35 -8.66 10.39
N ALA A 276 -22.87 -7.42 10.19
CA ALA A 276 -23.32 -6.27 10.99
C ALA A 276 -24.81 -5.97 10.78
N VAL A 277 -25.31 -6.11 9.54
CA VAL A 277 -26.73 -5.93 9.21
C VAL A 277 -27.56 -7.01 9.91
N VAL A 278 -27.16 -8.28 9.85
CA VAL A 278 -27.83 -9.38 10.55
C VAL A 278 -27.93 -9.12 12.06
N ASN A 279 -26.82 -8.74 12.70
CA ASN A 279 -26.78 -8.45 14.14
C ASN A 279 -27.70 -7.26 14.51
N SER A 280 -27.80 -6.24 13.65
CA SER A 280 -28.73 -5.13 13.88
C SER A 280 -30.21 -5.56 13.83
N MET A 281 -30.54 -6.51 12.95
CA MET A 281 -31.88 -7.03 12.76
C MET A 281 -32.29 -8.04 13.84
N GLU A 282 -31.35 -8.86 14.34
CA GLU A 282 -31.56 -9.75 15.49
C GLU A 282 -31.96 -8.95 16.74
N LYS A 283 -31.32 -7.80 16.99
CA LYS A 283 -31.68 -6.90 18.10
C LYS A 283 -33.10 -6.34 17.98
N SER A 284 -33.61 -6.20 16.76
CA SER A 284 -35.00 -5.81 16.49
C SER A 284 -36.00 -6.97 16.51
N LYS A 285 -35.55 -8.21 16.83
CA LYS A 285 -36.34 -9.45 16.83
C LYS A 285 -37.01 -9.80 15.49
N LEU A 286 -36.44 -9.36 14.37
CA LEU A 286 -37.03 -9.51 13.04
C LEU A 286 -36.57 -10.74 12.25
N LEU A 287 -35.62 -11.55 12.75
CA LEU A 287 -34.95 -12.60 11.95
C LEU A 287 -34.76 -13.95 12.66
N SER A 288 -34.55 -14.99 11.84
CA SER A 288 -34.12 -16.33 12.25
C SER A 288 -32.59 -16.44 12.36
N SER A 289 -32.12 -17.35 13.22
CA SER A 289 -30.70 -17.52 13.62
C SER A 289 -29.74 -18.07 12.55
N GLN A 290 -30.14 -18.16 11.28
CA GLN A 290 -29.34 -18.74 10.20
C GLN A 290 -28.85 -17.72 9.17
N GLU A 291 -29.12 -16.43 9.36
CA GLU A 291 -28.60 -15.38 8.48
C GLU A 291 -27.13 -15.05 8.75
N GLY A 292 -26.40 -14.62 7.72
CA GLY A 292 -25.00 -14.22 7.86
C GLY A 292 -24.01 -15.37 8.06
N MET A 293 -24.32 -16.54 7.49
CA MET A 293 -23.55 -17.78 7.63
C MET A 293 -22.93 -18.23 6.29
N ILE A 294 -21.77 -18.88 6.34
CA ILE A 294 -21.05 -19.48 5.20
C ILE A 294 -20.78 -20.97 5.46
N SER A 295 -20.61 -21.78 4.42
CA SER A 295 -20.13 -23.17 4.56
C SER A 295 -18.75 -23.20 5.22
N PHE A 296 -18.65 -23.93 6.33
CA PHE A 296 -17.40 -24.11 7.06
C PHE A 296 -16.35 -24.82 6.18
N ASP A 297 -16.77 -25.86 5.47
CA ASP A 297 -15.87 -26.69 4.66
C ASP A 297 -15.32 -25.90 3.45
N CYS A 298 -16.16 -25.08 2.81
CA CYS A 298 -15.73 -24.18 1.72
C CYS A 298 -14.67 -23.18 2.20
N PHE A 299 -14.97 -22.49 3.31
CA PHE A 299 -14.06 -21.50 3.90
C PHE A 299 -12.72 -22.12 4.31
N MET A 300 -12.76 -23.25 5.02
CA MET A 300 -11.56 -23.91 5.52
C MET A 300 -10.67 -24.45 4.40
N THR A 301 -11.25 -24.87 3.28
CA THR A 301 -10.47 -25.31 2.11
C THR A 301 -9.54 -24.20 1.61
N ILE A 302 -10.05 -22.99 1.47
CA ILE A 302 -9.28 -21.82 1.01
C ILE A 302 -8.26 -21.40 2.08
N LEU A 303 -8.67 -21.35 3.34
CA LEU A 303 -7.78 -20.98 4.45
C LEU A 303 -6.59 -21.95 4.59
N MET A 304 -6.83 -23.27 4.47
CA MET A 304 -5.78 -24.27 4.52
C MET A 304 -4.85 -24.20 3.31
N GLN A 305 -5.36 -23.88 2.11
CA GLN A 305 -4.51 -23.64 0.94
C GLN A 305 -3.54 -22.47 1.18
N MET A 306 -4.02 -21.36 1.75
CA MET A 306 -3.19 -20.21 2.11
C MET A 306 -2.11 -20.62 3.13
N ARG A 307 -2.49 -21.32 4.21
CA ARG A 307 -1.57 -21.78 5.25
C ARG A 307 -0.47 -22.73 4.75
N ARG A 308 -0.78 -23.62 3.78
CA ARG A 308 0.19 -24.55 3.19
C ARG A 308 1.29 -23.84 2.39
N SER A 309 1.03 -22.66 1.84
CA SER A 309 1.98 -21.94 0.99
C SER A 309 3.18 -21.35 1.72
N LEU A 310 3.13 -21.23 3.06
CA LEU A 310 4.20 -20.58 3.85
C LEU A 310 5.41 -21.46 4.19
N GLY A 311 5.44 -22.73 3.80
CA GLY A 311 6.61 -23.63 3.99
C GLY A 311 7.07 -23.88 5.43
N SER A 312 6.52 -23.16 6.40
CA SER A 312 6.91 -23.20 7.81
C SER A 312 5.98 -24.15 8.55
N SER A 313 6.57 -25.14 9.21
CA SER A 313 5.97 -25.91 10.30
C SER A 313 5.79 -25.01 11.54
N ALA A 314 5.17 -23.85 11.36
CA ALA A 314 4.81 -22.99 12.48
C ALA A 314 3.65 -23.64 13.24
N ASP A 315 3.75 -23.62 14.56
CA ASP A 315 2.90 -24.34 15.49
C ASP A 315 1.40 -24.16 15.18
N ARG A 316 0.71 -25.27 14.86
CA ARG A 316 -0.71 -25.27 14.47
C ARG A 316 -1.65 -24.91 15.64
N SER A 317 -1.10 -24.87 16.85
CA SER A 317 -1.79 -24.56 18.12
C SER A 317 -2.31 -23.12 18.23
N GLN A 318 -1.80 -22.17 17.42
CA GLN A 318 -2.20 -20.75 17.44
C GLN A 318 -3.26 -20.37 16.40
N TRP A 319 -3.81 -21.35 15.66
CA TRP A 319 -4.76 -21.08 14.59
C TRP A 319 -6.16 -20.86 15.16
N ARG A 320 -6.67 -19.62 15.06
CA ARG A 320 -8.10 -19.41 15.24
C ARG A 320 -8.85 -20.12 14.12
N GLU A 321 -9.81 -20.94 14.51
CA GLU A 321 -10.75 -21.59 13.61
C GLU A 321 -12.16 -21.05 13.90
N PRO A 322 -12.98 -20.78 12.87
CA PRO A 322 -14.36 -20.37 13.07
C PRO A 322 -15.17 -21.49 13.73
N THR A 323 -16.18 -21.14 14.52
CA THR A 323 -17.05 -22.13 15.17
C THR A 323 -17.92 -22.83 14.13
N ARG A 324 -17.87 -24.16 14.09
CA ARG A 324 -18.75 -24.97 13.24
C ARG A 324 -20.08 -25.22 13.94
N THR A 325 -21.18 -24.81 13.34
CA THR A 325 -22.54 -25.13 13.82
C THR A 325 -22.93 -26.57 13.47
N SER A 326 -24.01 -27.07 14.08
CA SER A 326 -24.60 -28.38 13.77
C SER A 326 -24.92 -28.57 12.29
N ASP A 327 -25.21 -27.48 11.58
CA ASP A 327 -25.59 -27.47 10.16
C ASP A 327 -24.36 -27.41 9.23
N GLY A 328 -23.14 -27.49 9.77
CA GLY A 328 -21.90 -27.43 8.99
C GLY A 328 -21.49 -26.03 8.55
N LEU A 329 -21.92 -25.01 9.27
CA LEU A 329 -21.75 -23.61 8.89
C LEU A 329 -20.88 -22.87 9.89
N CYS A 330 -20.37 -21.73 9.48
CA CYS A 330 -19.79 -20.76 10.40
C CYS A 330 -20.29 -19.34 10.10
N SER A 331 -20.15 -18.45 11.07
CA SER A 331 -20.55 -17.06 10.88
C SER A 331 -19.60 -16.37 9.90
N LEU A 332 -20.16 -15.52 9.03
CA LEU A 332 -19.36 -14.66 8.15
C LEU A 332 -18.41 -13.77 8.95
N TYR A 333 -18.80 -13.40 10.17
CA TYR A 333 -17.95 -12.66 11.10
C TYR A 333 -16.70 -13.44 11.52
N GLU A 334 -16.84 -14.67 12.01
CA GLU A 334 -15.69 -15.49 12.41
C GLU A 334 -14.81 -15.85 11.21
N ALA A 335 -15.43 -16.17 10.07
CA ALA A 335 -14.71 -16.44 8.82
C ALA A 335 -13.88 -15.23 8.38
N ALA A 336 -14.46 -14.02 8.40
CA ALA A 336 -13.75 -12.78 8.07
C ALA A 336 -12.57 -12.49 9.01
N LEU A 337 -12.75 -12.73 10.32
CA LEU A 337 -11.67 -12.55 11.29
C LEU A 337 -10.53 -13.56 11.08
N CYS A 338 -10.86 -14.84 10.89
CA CYS A 338 -9.84 -15.88 10.68
C CYS A 338 -9.03 -15.61 9.40
N LEU A 339 -9.68 -15.16 8.33
CA LEU A 339 -9.00 -14.78 7.09
C LEU A 339 -8.13 -13.53 7.26
N PHE A 340 -8.60 -12.51 7.99
CA PHE A 340 -7.85 -11.29 8.26
C PHE A 340 -6.59 -11.56 9.11
N GLU A 341 -6.71 -12.41 10.14
CA GLU A 341 -5.57 -12.83 10.96
C GLU A 341 -4.53 -13.57 10.13
N GLU A 342 -4.95 -14.46 9.23
CA GLU A 342 -4.04 -15.18 8.33
C GLU A 342 -3.30 -14.21 7.39
N VAL A 343 -4.01 -13.26 6.79
CA VAL A 343 -3.39 -12.22 5.94
C VAL A 343 -2.35 -11.39 6.70
N CYS A 344 -2.64 -10.98 7.94
CA CYS A 344 -1.69 -10.24 8.78
C CYS A 344 -0.46 -11.07 9.14
N ARG A 345 -0.66 -12.37 9.40
CA ARG A 345 0.42 -13.32 9.67
C ARG A 345 1.32 -13.47 8.44
N MET A 346 0.76 -13.68 7.26
CA MET A 346 1.51 -13.76 6.01
C MET A 346 2.35 -12.51 5.74
N ALA A 347 1.80 -11.32 6.01
CA ALA A 347 2.55 -10.06 5.90
C ALA A 347 3.72 -9.98 6.90
N SER A 348 3.51 -10.48 8.12
CA SER A 348 4.54 -10.52 9.16
C SER A 348 5.67 -11.50 8.79
N ASP A 349 5.33 -12.68 8.29
CA ASP A 349 6.30 -13.66 7.78
C ASP A 349 7.09 -13.14 6.57
N TYR A 350 6.42 -12.42 5.66
CA TYR A 350 7.10 -11.77 4.54
C TYR A 350 8.08 -10.67 5.00
N SER A 351 7.71 -9.87 6.01
CA SER A 351 8.61 -8.85 6.56
C SER A 351 9.90 -9.46 7.18
N ARG A 352 9.81 -10.68 7.72
CA ARG A 352 10.96 -11.42 8.27
C ARG A 352 11.89 -11.99 7.20
N THR A 353 11.37 -12.32 6.02
CA THR A 353 12.14 -12.97 4.93
C THR A 353 12.76 -11.97 3.94
N CYS A 354 12.44 -10.68 4.06
CA CYS A 354 13.10 -9.60 3.32
C CYS A 354 14.48 -9.22 3.90
N ALA A 355 14.90 -9.82 5.00
CA ALA A 355 16.28 -9.85 5.49
C ALA A 355 16.83 -11.25 5.23
N SER A 356 17.67 -11.39 4.19
CA SER A 356 18.47 -12.56 3.77
C SER A 356 17.92 -13.99 4.03
N PRO A 357 17.74 -14.84 3.00
CA PRO A 357 17.42 -16.26 3.20
C PRO A 357 18.58 -17.15 3.69
N ASP A 358 19.79 -16.64 3.96
CA ASP A 358 20.98 -17.48 4.15
C ASP A 358 21.59 -17.46 5.56
N SER A 359 20.77 -17.73 6.59
CA SER A 359 21.32 -18.20 7.87
C SER A 359 20.36 -19.16 8.58
N ILE A 360 19.93 -20.22 7.91
CA ILE A 360 19.48 -21.43 8.60
C ILE A 360 20.72 -22.31 8.81
N GLN A 361 21.52 -21.97 9.81
CA GLN A 361 22.33 -22.91 10.58
C GLN A 361 23.06 -22.17 11.71
N THR A 362 22.71 -22.55 12.94
CA THR A 362 23.28 -22.24 14.26
C THR A 362 22.41 -21.32 15.13
N GLY A 363 22.03 -21.88 16.28
CA GLY A 363 21.00 -21.39 17.18
C GLY A 363 21.49 -20.31 18.12
N ASP A 364 21.81 -19.13 17.59
CA ASP A 364 21.94 -17.91 18.38
C ASP A 364 20.96 -16.85 17.86
N THR A 365 20.30 -16.18 18.80
CA THR A 365 19.31 -15.12 18.57
C THR A 365 19.86 -14.02 17.65
N PRO A 366 19.15 -13.59 16.59
CA PRO A 366 19.64 -12.53 15.72
C PRO A 366 19.52 -11.19 16.46
N ILE A 367 20.65 -10.70 16.96
CA ILE A 367 20.83 -9.30 17.33
C ILE A 367 20.86 -8.51 16.02
N VAL A 368 19.89 -7.61 15.85
CA VAL A 368 19.83 -6.68 14.72
C VAL A 368 21.10 -5.83 14.75
N SER A 369 22.02 -6.05 13.80
CA SER A 369 23.13 -5.12 13.59
C SER A 369 22.58 -3.86 12.94
N GLU A 370 22.71 -2.71 13.61
CA GLU A 370 22.42 -1.37 13.06
C GLU A 370 23.39 -0.96 11.94
N THR A 371 24.26 -1.86 11.48
CA THR A 371 25.24 -1.58 10.43
C THR A 371 24.65 -1.89 9.06
N CYS A 372 24.56 -0.88 8.19
CA CYS A 372 24.27 -1.11 6.77
C CYS A 372 25.44 -1.88 6.14
N GLU A 373 25.24 -3.16 5.85
CA GLU A 373 26.20 -3.95 5.09
C GLU A 373 26.03 -3.68 3.60
N VAL A 374 27.03 -3.08 2.98
CA VAL A 374 27.04 -2.80 1.55
C VAL A 374 28.00 -3.76 0.86
N TYR A 375 27.51 -4.47 -0.14
CA TYR A 375 28.31 -5.35 -0.98
C TYR A 375 28.50 -4.72 -2.36
N VAL A 376 29.73 -4.75 -2.86
CA VAL A 376 30.09 -4.25 -4.20
C VAL A 376 30.64 -5.37 -5.06
N TRP A 377 30.30 -5.33 -6.35
CA TRP A 377 30.85 -6.20 -7.38
C TRP A 377 30.77 -5.51 -8.73
N GLY A 378 31.45 -6.06 -9.73
CA GLY A 378 31.52 -5.53 -11.09
C GLY A 378 32.84 -4.84 -11.41
N SER A 379 32.82 -3.95 -12.40
CA SER A 379 34.00 -3.19 -12.85
C SER A 379 34.34 -2.07 -11.87
N ASN A 380 35.64 -1.89 -11.61
CA ASN A 380 36.22 -0.81 -10.82
C ASN A 380 37.32 -0.07 -11.60
N SER A 381 37.28 -0.12 -12.94
CA SER A 381 38.30 0.48 -13.83
C SER A 381 38.43 1.99 -13.71
N SER A 382 37.41 2.68 -13.17
CA SER A 382 37.44 4.12 -12.88
C SER A 382 37.35 4.41 -11.38
N HIS A 383 37.54 3.40 -10.54
CA HIS A 383 37.43 3.45 -9.07
C HIS A 383 36.01 3.67 -8.50
N GLN A 384 34.97 3.31 -9.24
CA GLN A 384 33.57 3.46 -8.83
C GLN A 384 33.13 2.56 -7.66
N LEU A 385 33.95 1.57 -7.28
CA LEU A 385 33.68 0.67 -6.15
C LEU A 385 34.52 1.01 -4.91
N VAL A 386 35.49 1.93 -4.99
CA VAL A 386 36.32 2.35 -3.84
C VAL A 386 37.16 1.20 -3.24
N GLU A 387 37.46 0.17 -4.05
CA GLU A 387 38.20 -1.02 -3.62
C GLU A 387 39.69 -0.99 -4.05
N GLY A 388 40.28 0.21 -4.07
CA GLY A 388 41.71 0.42 -4.36
C GLY A 388 42.12 0.02 -5.79
N THR A 389 43.11 -0.86 -5.90
CA THR A 389 43.76 -1.27 -7.17
C THR A 389 43.08 -2.44 -7.88
N GLN A 390 42.03 -3.03 -7.29
CA GLN A 390 41.29 -4.12 -7.94
C GLN A 390 40.51 -3.57 -9.14
N GLU A 391 40.81 -4.00 -10.37
CA GLU A 391 40.12 -3.49 -11.58
C GLU A 391 38.68 -4.01 -11.72
N LYS A 392 38.39 -5.18 -11.13
CA LYS A 392 37.05 -5.78 -11.11
C LYS A 392 36.89 -6.74 -9.93
N ILE A 393 35.66 -6.90 -9.49
CA ILE A 393 35.24 -7.81 -8.42
C ILE A 393 34.14 -8.71 -9.01
N LEU A 394 34.37 -10.01 -9.06
CA LEU A 394 33.44 -10.94 -9.72
C LEU A 394 32.40 -11.55 -8.79
N GLN A 395 32.59 -11.42 -7.48
CA GLN A 395 31.70 -11.93 -6.44
C GLN A 395 31.39 -10.81 -5.45
N PRO A 396 30.16 -10.73 -4.90
CA PRO A 396 29.81 -9.72 -3.91
C PRO A 396 30.84 -9.67 -2.78
N LYS A 397 31.48 -8.50 -2.60
CA LYS A 397 32.48 -8.24 -1.56
C LYS A 397 31.93 -7.17 -0.62
N LEU A 398 31.99 -7.42 0.68
CA LEU A 398 31.63 -6.42 1.68
C LEU A 398 32.55 -5.20 1.54
N ALA A 399 31.96 -4.01 1.46
CA ALA A 399 32.63 -2.74 1.20
C ALA A 399 32.39 -1.76 2.37
N PRO A 400 33.27 -1.76 3.40
CA PRO A 400 33.10 -0.93 4.60
C PRO A 400 33.06 0.57 4.30
N SER A 401 33.66 1.01 3.19
CA SER A 401 33.65 2.41 2.74
C SER A 401 32.24 2.99 2.56
N PHE A 402 31.22 2.14 2.45
CA PHE A 402 29.83 2.53 2.25
C PHE A 402 28.93 2.25 3.48
N SER A 403 29.50 1.93 4.65
CA SER A 403 28.73 1.57 5.86
C SER A 403 27.70 2.61 6.31
N ASP A 404 27.96 3.88 6.00
CA ASP A 404 27.14 5.03 6.41
C ASP A 404 26.18 5.49 5.30
N ALA A 405 25.94 4.64 4.30
CA ALA A 405 25.04 4.92 3.19
C ALA A 405 23.59 4.72 3.61
N GLN A 406 22.76 5.76 3.43
CA GLN A 406 21.32 5.62 3.47
C GLN A 406 20.79 5.16 2.11
N THR A 407 21.34 5.71 1.03
CA THR A 407 21.05 5.28 -0.34
C THR A 407 22.32 5.35 -1.20
N ILE A 408 22.37 4.50 -2.22
CA ILE A 408 23.47 4.43 -3.18
C ILE A 408 22.88 4.53 -4.58
N GLU A 409 23.39 5.45 -5.39
CA GLU A 409 23.03 5.61 -6.79
C GLU A 409 24.26 5.30 -7.65
N ALA A 410 24.16 4.25 -8.46
CA ALA A 410 25.18 3.95 -9.46
C ALA A 410 24.96 4.85 -10.69
N GLY A 411 26.01 5.43 -11.26
CA GLY A 411 26.01 6.10 -12.56
C GLY A 411 26.93 5.40 -13.56
N GLN A 412 27.15 5.98 -14.75
CA GLN A 412 28.13 5.43 -15.69
C GLN A 412 29.57 5.66 -15.19
N TYR A 413 30.21 4.58 -14.74
CA TYR A 413 31.55 4.57 -14.13
C TYR A 413 31.70 5.44 -12.86
N CYS A 414 30.61 5.75 -12.17
CA CYS A 414 30.63 6.54 -10.92
C CYS A 414 29.58 6.04 -9.94
N THR A 415 29.76 6.37 -8.67
CA THR A 415 28.83 6.00 -7.60
C THR A 415 28.60 7.21 -6.70
N PHE A 416 27.34 7.44 -6.34
CA PHE A 416 26.93 8.45 -5.39
C PHE A 416 26.36 7.79 -4.15
N VAL A 417 26.70 8.34 -3.00
CA VAL A 417 26.28 7.86 -1.69
C VAL A 417 25.61 9.01 -0.98
N ILE A 418 24.36 8.81 -0.58
CA ILE A 418 23.63 9.75 0.25
C ILE A 418 23.66 9.21 1.67
N SER A 419 24.21 9.99 2.59
CA SER A 419 24.23 9.67 4.01
C SER A 419 22.95 10.17 4.69
N THR A 420 22.72 9.72 5.92
CA THR A 420 21.51 10.03 6.71
C THR A 420 21.35 11.52 7.03
N ASP A 421 22.44 12.29 6.97
CA ASP A 421 22.47 13.74 7.12
C ASP A 421 22.12 14.51 5.82
N GLY A 422 21.86 13.78 4.73
CA GLY A 422 21.61 14.36 3.41
C GLY A 422 22.87 14.81 2.68
N SER A 423 24.07 14.53 3.23
CA SER A 423 25.33 14.77 2.52
C SER A 423 25.48 13.77 1.38
N VAL A 424 26.06 14.24 0.28
CA VAL A 424 26.34 13.39 -0.90
C VAL A 424 27.84 13.23 -1.07
N ARG A 425 28.28 11.99 -1.15
CA ARG A 425 29.62 11.61 -1.56
C ARG A 425 29.62 11.01 -2.94
N ALA A 426 30.67 11.24 -3.72
CA ALA A 426 30.85 10.58 -5.01
C ALA A 426 32.27 10.04 -5.18
N CYS A 427 32.36 8.99 -5.99
CA CYS A 427 33.61 8.39 -6.46
C CYS A 427 33.47 7.90 -7.91
N GLY A 428 34.59 7.55 -8.54
CA GLY A 428 34.61 7.03 -9.89
C GLY A 428 35.15 8.01 -10.94
N LYS A 429 34.64 7.94 -12.16
CA LYS A 429 35.09 8.73 -13.31
C LYS A 429 34.72 10.20 -13.16
N GLY A 430 35.68 11.12 -13.32
CA GLY A 430 35.46 12.56 -13.22
C GLY A 430 35.07 13.28 -14.52
N SER A 431 35.25 12.63 -15.67
CA SER A 431 35.11 13.30 -16.98
C SER A 431 33.78 14.03 -17.14
N TYR A 432 33.87 15.23 -17.74
CA TYR A 432 32.77 16.20 -17.90
C TYR A 432 32.21 16.78 -16.59
N GLY A 433 32.93 16.64 -15.48
CA GLY A 433 32.47 17.13 -14.17
C GLY A 433 31.32 16.32 -13.57
N ARG A 434 31.09 15.08 -14.05
CA ARG A 434 29.94 14.25 -13.64
C ARG A 434 29.84 13.97 -12.13
N LEU A 435 30.97 14.07 -11.42
CA LEU A 435 31.02 13.88 -9.97
C LEU A 435 30.62 15.13 -9.18
N GLY A 436 30.56 16.31 -9.80
CA GLY A 436 30.14 17.54 -9.12
C GLY A 436 31.19 18.12 -8.16
N LEU A 437 32.48 17.77 -8.35
CA LEU A 437 33.57 18.16 -7.44
C LEU A 437 34.35 19.39 -7.91
N GLY A 438 33.96 20.01 -9.03
CA GLY A 438 34.62 21.17 -9.60
C GLY A 438 35.73 20.88 -10.61
N ASP A 439 36.15 19.63 -10.73
CA ASP A 439 37.15 19.18 -11.67
C ASP A 439 36.65 18.01 -12.54
N SER A 440 37.53 17.49 -13.40
CA SER A 440 37.25 16.33 -14.25
C SER A 440 38.07 15.09 -13.84
N ASN A 441 38.63 15.07 -12.64
CA ASN A 441 39.55 14.04 -12.17
C ASN A 441 38.79 12.82 -11.64
N ASN A 442 39.31 11.63 -11.91
CA ASN A 442 38.78 10.40 -11.31
C ASN A 442 39.05 10.40 -9.81
N GLN A 443 38.13 9.83 -9.04
CA GLN A 443 38.18 9.79 -7.59
C GLN A 443 38.17 8.35 -7.11
N SER A 444 39.30 7.94 -6.52
CA SER A 444 39.48 6.61 -5.93
C SER A 444 38.93 6.47 -4.52
N THR A 445 38.50 7.57 -3.92
CA THR A 445 37.87 7.64 -2.61
C THR A 445 36.57 8.42 -2.69
N LEU A 446 35.65 8.15 -1.76
CA LEU A 446 34.43 8.93 -1.61
C LEU A 446 34.77 10.37 -1.21
N LYS A 447 34.36 11.34 -2.03
CA LYS A 447 34.51 12.77 -1.74
C LYS A 447 33.17 13.46 -1.62
N ASN A 448 33.04 14.34 -0.62
CA ASN A 448 31.84 15.12 -0.40
C ASN A 448 31.62 16.12 -1.55
N LEU A 449 30.40 16.18 -2.04
CA LEU A 449 29.94 17.22 -2.96
C LEU A 449 29.57 18.47 -2.15
N THR A 450 29.85 19.63 -2.73
CA THR A 450 29.42 20.92 -2.19
C THR A 450 28.24 21.43 -3.00
N PHE A 451 27.13 21.67 -2.31
CA PHE A 451 25.96 22.35 -2.85
C PHE A 451 25.97 23.76 -2.29
N GLU A 452 25.91 24.78 -3.16
CA GLU A 452 25.90 26.19 -2.75
C GLU A 452 24.55 26.84 -3.13
N PRO A 453 23.77 27.35 -2.16
CA PRO A 453 23.98 27.25 -0.70
C PRO A 453 23.88 25.80 -0.20
N HIS A 454 24.36 25.50 1.01
CA HIS A 454 24.30 24.15 1.58
C HIS A 454 22.86 23.62 1.65
N ARG A 455 22.62 22.44 1.07
CA ARG A 455 21.32 21.77 1.03
C ARG A 455 21.45 20.29 1.37
N SER A 456 20.44 19.76 2.07
CA SER A 456 20.31 18.33 2.33
C SER A 456 19.69 17.64 1.13
N ILE A 457 20.40 16.68 0.54
CA ILE A 457 19.94 15.95 -0.65
C ILE A 457 19.09 14.76 -0.25
N LYS A 458 17.93 14.65 -0.89
CA LYS A 458 16.98 13.55 -0.66
C LYS A 458 17.17 12.41 -1.65
N LYS A 459 17.48 12.72 -2.91
CA LYS A 459 17.75 11.73 -3.96
C LYS A 459 18.72 12.28 -4.98
N VAL A 460 19.54 11.39 -5.52
CA VAL A 460 20.42 11.62 -6.66
C VAL A 460 19.99 10.67 -7.77
N SER A 461 20.05 11.14 -9.02
CA SER A 461 19.87 10.32 -10.21
C SER A 461 20.97 10.64 -11.20
N SER A 462 21.74 9.63 -11.59
CA SER A 462 22.86 9.81 -12.51
C SER A 462 22.63 9.08 -13.83
N SER A 463 23.01 9.73 -14.92
CA SER A 463 22.89 9.14 -16.25
C SER A 463 23.81 7.93 -16.46
N LYS A 464 23.34 6.99 -17.28
CA LYS A 464 24.06 5.76 -17.65
C LYS A 464 24.79 5.86 -19.00
N GLY A 465 24.83 7.04 -19.62
CA GLY A 465 25.47 7.29 -20.92
C GLY A 465 26.94 7.75 -20.82
N SER A 466 27.63 7.82 -21.97
CA SER A 466 29.01 8.34 -22.05
C SER A 466 29.12 9.79 -21.58
N ASP A 467 28.10 10.59 -21.85
CA ASP A 467 28.08 12.04 -21.64
C ASP A 467 27.33 12.35 -20.34
N GLY A 468 28.01 11.96 -19.25
CA GLY A 468 27.45 11.88 -17.90
C GLY A 468 26.98 13.24 -17.37
N HIS A 469 25.69 13.30 -17.03
CA HIS A 469 25.09 14.30 -16.16
C HIS A 469 24.42 13.64 -14.96
N THR A 470 24.22 14.42 -13.91
CA THR A 470 23.60 13.99 -12.66
C THR A 470 22.65 15.08 -12.18
N LEU A 471 21.50 14.64 -11.69
CA LEU A 471 20.51 15.46 -11.03
C LEU A 471 20.45 15.07 -9.56
N ALA A 472 20.24 16.05 -8.70
CA ALA A 472 19.83 15.82 -7.32
C ALA A 472 18.65 16.70 -7.01
N PHE A 473 17.77 16.24 -6.12
CA PHE A 473 16.83 17.13 -5.49
C PHE A 473 16.96 17.11 -3.97
N THR A 474 16.78 18.29 -3.40
CA THR A 474 16.91 18.52 -1.97
C THR A 474 15.66 18.07 -1.22
N THR A 475 15.73 18.01 0.10
CA THR A 475 14.56 17.83 0.95
C THR A 475 13.48 18.92 0.77
N GLU A 476 13.88 20.10 0.28
CA GLU A 476 13.02 21.23 -0.03
C GLU A 476 12.49 21.21 -1.49
N GLY A 477 12.80 20.15 -2.25
CA GLY A 477 12.33 19.97 -3.62
C GLY A 477 13.07 20.81 -4.67
N GLU A 478 14.17 21.49 -4.29
CA GLU A 478 15.03 22.20 -5.23
C GLU A 478 15.84 21.22 -6.05
N VAL A 479 16.02 21.51 -7.34
CA VAL A 479 16.74 20.61 -8.26
C VAL A 479 18.09 21.19 -8.61
N PHE A 480 19.14 20.41 -8.38
CA PHE A 480 20.50 20.67 -8.79
C PHE A 480 20.86 19.78 -9.98
N SER A 481 21.63 20.33 -10.91
CA SER A 481 22.18 19.58 -12.04
C SER A 481 23.65 19.89 -12.22
N TRP A 482 24.41 18.88 -12.61
CA TRP A 482 25.81 19.02 -12.97
C TRP A 482 26.26 17.90 -13.92
N GLY A 483 27.49 18.01 -14.38
CA GLY A 483 28.09 17.18 -15.41
C GLY A 483 28.02 17.85 -16.77
N ASP A 484 27.88 17.03 -17.80
CA ASP A 484 27.92 17.53 -19.18
C ASP A 484 26.70 18.38 -19.54
N GLY A 485 26.94 19.49 -20.25
CA GLY A 485 25.94 20.50 -20.58
C GLY A 485 25.32 20.35 -21.97
N ASP A 486 25.91 19.52 -22.83
CA ASP A 486 25.51 19.40 -24.23
C ASP A 486 24.01 19.11 -24.38
N TYR A 487 23.43 19.70 -25.43
CA TYR A 487 22.00 19.63 -25.74
C TYR A 487 21.07 20.23 -24.66
N GLY A 488 21.61 20.95 -23.68
CA GLY A 488 20.81 21.63 -22.65
C GLY A 488 20.27 20.70 -21.57
N LYS A 489 20.83 19.49 -21.43
CA LYS A 489 20.38 18.45 -20.48
C LYS A 489 20.47 18.83 -19.00
N LEU A 490 21.17 19.92 -18.67
CA LEU A 490 21.23 20.48 -17.32
C LEU A 490 20.11 21.50 -17.04
N GLY A 491 19.29 21.88 -18.03
CA GLY A 491 18.15 22.76 -17.79
C GLY A 491 18.49 24.20 -17.41
N HIS A 492 19.73 24.65 -17.57
CA HIS A 492 20.16 26.02 -17.24
C HIS A 492 19.93 27.05 -18.37
N GLY A 493 19.17 26.70 -19.40
CA GLY A 493 18.93 27.57 -20.57
C GLY A 493 20.15 27.78 -21.47
N ASN A 494 21.16 26.93 -21.36
CA ASN A 494 22.37 26.92 -22.20
C ASN A 494 22.93 25.48 -22.28
N SER A 495 23.98 25.29 -23.08
CA SER A 495 24.67 24.00 -23.24
C SER A 495 26.01 23.92 -22.50
N SER A 496 26.23 24.74 -21.48
CA SER A 496 27.52 24.80 -20.78
C SER A 496 27.63 23.71 -19.70
N THR A 497 28.68 22.90 -19.76
CA THR A 497 29.07 21.93 -18.71
C THR A 497 29.14 22.59 -17.34
N GLN A 498 28.55 21.97 -16.33
CA GLN A 498 28.63 22.44 -14.93
C GLN A 498 29.44 21.42 -14.12
N LYS A 499 30.60 21.84 -13.60
CA LYS A 499 31.46 20.94 -12.80
C LYS A 499 31.11 20.89 -11.32
N TYR A 500 30.27 21.82 -10.87
CA TYR A 500 29.67 21.85 -9.54
C TYR A 500 28.15 21.70 -9.66
N PRO A 501 27.47 21.11 -8.66
CA PRO A 501 26.03 21.15 -8.54
C PRO A 501 25.53 22.57 -8.66
N LYS A 502 24.73 22.85 -9.70
CA LYS A 502 24.13 24.16 -9.93
C LYS A 502 22.62 24.04 -9.82
N LEU A 503 22.03 24.96 -9.06
CA LEU A 503 20.59 25.06 -8.93
C LEU A 503 19.95 25.38 -10.29
N ILE A 504 18.94 24.59 -10.69
CA ILE A 504 18.15 24.85 -11.88
C ILE A 504 17.18 26.00 -11.58
N GLN A 505 17.24 27.06 -12.38
CA GLN A 505 16.39 28.25 -12.26
C GLN A 505 15.28 28.26 -13.33
N GLY A 506 14.35 29.21 -13.25
CA GLY A 506 13.29 29.39 -14.25
C GLY A 506 12.03 28.57 -13.94
N PRO A 507 11.50 27.73 -14.85
CA PRO A 507 10.20 27.06 -14.66
C PRO A 507 10.10 26.11 -13.47
N LEU A 508 11.23 25.65 -12.93
CA LEU A 508 11.32 24.81 -11.72
C LEU A 508 11.57 25.63 -10.44
N GLN A 509 11.88 26.93 -10.58
CA GLN A 509 12.10 27.80 -9.44
C GLN A 509 10.77 28.00 -8.68
N GLY A 510 10.74 27.56 -7.42
CA GLY A 510 9.53 27.58 -6.59
C GLY A 510 8.58 26.40 -6.82
N LYS A 511 8.96 25.39 -7.61
CA LYS A 511 8.24 24.11 -7.71
C LYS A 511 8.94 23.06 -6.86
N VAL A 512 8.16 22.22 -6.16
CA VAL A 512 8.68 21.12 -5.35
C VAL A 512 8.70 19.85 -6.19
N CYS A 513 9.87 19.22 -6.32
CA CYS A 513 10.02 17.95 -7.02
C CYS A 513 9.97 16.76 -6.05
N ALA A 514 8.84 16.05 -6.01
CA ALA A 514 8.61 14.92 -5.11
C ALA A 514 9.41 13.64 -5.45
N PHE A 515 9.52 13.36 -6.75
CA PHE A 515 10.10 12.12 -7.27
C PHE A 515 10.73 12.36 -8.65
N PHE A 516 11.88 11.74 -8.89
CA PHE A 516 12.21 11.30 -10.25
C PHE A 516 11.39 10.02 -10.48
N LEU A 517 10.40 10.08 -11.38
CA LEU A 517 9.85 8.86 -11.94
C LEU A 517 11.02 8.10 -12.60
N ASP A 518 11.08 6.77 -12.46
CA ASP A 518 11.95 5.90 -13.27
C ASP A 518 11.56 5.90 -14.77
N LEU A 519 11.02 7.01 -15.26
CA LEU A 519 11.23 7.42 -16.62
C LEU A 519 12.71 7.78 -16.74
N LYS A 520 13.45 6.99 -17.52
CA LYS A 520 14.54 7.50 -18.36
C LYS A 520 14.18 8.95 -18.70
N ILE A 521 14.94 9.90 -18.16
CA ILE A 521 14.73 11.32 -18.43
C ILE A 521 14.46 11.44 -19.93
N ILE A 522 13.30 11.99 -20.26
CA ILE A 522 12.97 12.45 -21.60
C ILE A 522 13.94 13.61 -21.87
N SER A 523 15.17 13.26 -22.22
CA SER A 523 16.00 14.08 -23.10
C SER A 523 15.62 13.64 -24.49
N CYS A 524 14.85 14.47 -25.18
CA CYS A 524 14.68 14.34 -26.63
C CYS A 524 16.02 14.66 -27.31
N THR A 525 16.95 13.72 -27.28
CA THR A 525 18.09 13.64 -28.22
C THR A 525 18.50 12.18 -28.32
N GLY A 526 18.10 11.54 -29.41
CA GLY A 526 18.62 10.22 -29.76
C GLY A 526 20.11 10.29 -30.03
N THR A 527 20.84 9.27 -29.58
CA THR A 527 21.58 8.34 -30.45
C THR A 527 22.32 7.31 -29.58
N HIS A 528 22.10 6.05 -29.92
CA HIS A 528 22.96 4.87 -29.72
C HIS A 528 22.99 4.10 -28.38
N ASP A 529 22.44 2.89 -28.51
CA ASP A 529 22.97 1.58 -28.13
C ASP A 529 22.94 1.16 -26.67
N CYS A 530 21.78 0.60 -26.31
CA CYS A 530 21.70 -0.49 -25.32
C CYS A 530 22.44 -1.72 -25.87
N TYR A 531 23.58 -2.06 -25.29
CA TYR A 531 24.07 -3.43 -25.30
C TYR A 531 24.37 -3.87 -23.86
N ASN A 532 23.59 -4.89 -23.46
CA ASN A 532 23.66 -5.79 -22.29
C ASN A 532 23.54 -5.20 -20.89
#